data_AF-A0A945WGW0-F1
#
_entry.id   AF-A0A945WGW0-F1
#
_cell.length_a   1.000
_cell.length_b   1.000
_cell.length_c   1.000
_cell.angle_alpha   90.00
_cell.angle_beta   90.00
_cell.angle_gamma   90.00
#
_symmetry.space_group_name_H-M   'P 1'
#
loop_
_entity.id
_entity.type
_entity.pdbx_description
1 polymer ?
#
loop_
_entity_poly.entity_id
_entity_poly.type
_entity_poly.pdbx_seq_one_letter_code
_entity_poly.pdbx_strand_id
1 'polypeptide(L)'
;MKKLFLALPFILFGAAQAQHSVVLKTGEKITGVVMQLQEDVLMVYINRSPREIMLRDVSSIFFDEYIPYDGSFSSDAPVKRMRSADGEYTIEYQVVDREMIKAPRLSNATQKKGVVVVEFVVNRAGTVLKTTAGVTGSTTSDEYLLTKAEFACMGAKFKEHPKGPLETTGTIIIQY
;
A
#
# COMPACT_ATOMS: atom_id res chain seq x y z
N MET A 1 -3.36 -60.53 23.60
CA MET A 1 -3.29 -59.39 24.54
C MET A 1 -2.91 -58.15 23.75
N LYS A 2 -3.86 -57.25 23.49
CA LYS A 2 -3.71 -56.09 22.59
C LYS A 2 -2.99 -54.96 23.34
N LYS A 3 -1.85 -54.50 22.83
CA LYS A 3 -1.12 -53.34 23.36
C LYS A 3 -1.74 -52.06 22.79
N LEU A 4 -2.36 -51.27 23.65
CA LEU A 4 -2.94 -49.97 23.32
C LEU A 4 -1.79 -48.94 23.33
N PHE A 5 -1.38 -48.48 22.15
CA PHE A 5 -0.48 -47.33 22.02
C PHE A 5 -1.30 -46.04 22.17
N LEU A 6 -1.04 -45.31 23.25
CA LEU A 6 -1.62 -43.99 23.51
C LEU A 6 -0.90 -42.95 22.62
N ALA A 7 -1.57 -42.47 21.58
CA ALA A 7 -1.05 -41.37 20.76
C ALA A 7 -1.32 -40.03 21.46
N LEU A 8 -0.25 -39.32 21.81
CA LEU A 8 -0.29 -37.97 22.37
C LEU A 8 -0.62 -36.96 21.24
N PRO A 9 -1.61 -36.07 21.36
CA PRO A 9 -1.92 -35.13 20.29
C PRO A 9 -0.84 -34.04 20.25
N PHE A 10 -0.13 -33.96 19.12
CA PHE A 10 0.78 -32.87 18.79
C PHE A 10 -0.07 -31.62 18.53
N ILE A 11 -0.15 -30.72 19.52
CA ILE A 11 -0.81 -29.42 19.36
C ILE A 11 0.02 -28.62 18.35
N LEU A 12 -0.51 -28.51 17.14
CA LEU A 12 -0.07 -27.54 16.14
C LEU A 12 -0.29 -26.14 16.73
N PHE A 13 0.76 -25.55 17.27
CA PHE A 13 0.77 -24.12 17.61
C PHE A 13 0.56 -23.34 16.31
N GLY A 14 -0.66 -22.84 16.13
CA GLY A 14 -0.99 -21.89 15.09
C GLY A 14 -0.05 -20.69 15.20
N ALA A 15 0.58 -20.32 14.09
CA ALA A 15 1.35 -19.10 13.97
C ALA A 15 0.40 -17.92 14.13
N ALA A 16 0.19 -17.48 15.37
CA ALA A 16 -0.48 -16.23 15.66
C ALA A 16 0.40 -15.10 15.09
N GLN A 17 -0.07 -14.53 14.00
CA GLN A 17 0.51 -13.40 13.27
C GLN A 17 0.34 -12.09 14.07
N ALA A 18 0.78 -12.05 15.31
CA ALA A 18 0.96 -10.81 16.05
C ALA A 18 2.46 -10.51 16.06
N GLN A 19 2.88 -9.64 15.14
CA GLN A 19 4.27 -9.24 15.03
C GLN A 19 4.48 -8.00 15.92
N HIS A 20 5.16 -8.17 17.04
CA HIS A 20 5.52 -7.11 17.96
C HIS A 20 6.73 -6.33 17.42
N SER A 21 6.82 -5.05 17.77
CA SER A 21 8.01 -4.22 17.52
C SER A 21 8.62 -3.78 18.84
N VAL A 22 9.93 -3.99 18.99
CA VAL A 22 10.71 -3.51 20.13
C VAL A 22 11.69 -2.46 19.63
N VAL A 23 11.57 -1.24 20.13
CA VAL A 23 12.49 -0.14 19.81
C VAL A 23 13.52 -0.05 20.93
N LEU A 24 14.81 -0.15 20.60
CA LEU A 24 15.91 0.01 21.53
C LEU A 24 16.27 1.49 21.72
N LYS A 25 16.99 1.81 22.80
CA LYS A 25 17.54 3.14 23.05
C LYS A 25 18.57 3.59 22.00
N THR A 26 19.13 2.64 21.25
CA THR A 26 19.99 2.91 20.09
C THR A 26 19.19 3.42 18.88
N GLY A 27 17.86 3.30 18.89
CA GLY A 27 16.99 3.52 17.75
C GLY A 27 16.77 2.28 16.87
N GLU A 28 17.47 1.17 17.14
CA GLU A 28 17.23 -0.12 16.44
C GLU A 28 15.79 -0.58 16.70
N LYS A 29 15.07 -0.90 15.63
CA LYS A 29 13.74 -1.50 15.69
C LYS A 29 13.84 -2.98 15.38
N ILE A 30 13.43 -3.79 16.35
CA ILE A 30 13.43 -5.24 16.29
C ILE A 30 12.00 -5.72 16.08
N THR A 31 11.79 -6.48 15.02
CA THR A 31 10.49 -7.04 14.69
C THR A 31 10.45 -8.53 15.04
N GLY A 32 9.53 -8.95 15.91
CA GLY A 32 9.48 -10.32 16.43
C GLY A 32 8.29 -10.60 17.35
N VAL A 33 8.33 -11.70 18.11
CA VAL A 33 7.29 -12.06 19.07
C VAL A 33 7.85 -11.96 20.49
N VAL A 34 7.51 -10.88 21.20
CA VAL A 34 7.64 -10.79 22.67
C VAL A 34 6.93 -11.96 23.36
N MET A 35 7.67 -12.73 24.16
CA MET A 35 7.18 -13.90 24.89
C MET A 35 6.96 -13.62 26.36
N GLN A 36 7.96 -13.01 27.02
CA GLN A 36 7.93 -12.73 28.44
C GLN A 36 8.87 -11.59 28.82
N LEU A 37 8.58 -11.02 29.99
CA LEU A 37 9.39 -10.03 30.67
C LEU A 37 9.65 -10.54 32.08
N GLN A 38 10.89 -10.92 32.38
CA GLN A 38 11.28 -11.47 33.69
C GLN A 38 12.67 -10.97 34.06
N GLU A 39 12.88 -10.58 35.32
CA GLU A 39 14.20 -10.22 35.87
C GLU A 39 14.97 -9.22 35.00
N ASP A 40 14.31 -8.14 34.58
CA ASP A 40 14.86 -7.11 33.68
C ASP A 40 15.30 -7.62 32.28
N VAL A 41 14.87 -8.81 31.88
CA VAL A 41 15.13 -9.38 30.55
C VAL A 41 13.82 -9.55 29.78
N LEU A 42 13.78 -8.94 28.60
CA LEU A 42 12.74 -9.12 27.60
C LEU A 42 13.15 -10.26 26.66
N MET A 43 12.33 -11.30 26.58
CA MET A 43 12.53 -12.42 25.65
C MET A 43 11.70 -12.21 24.39
N VAL A 44 12.36 -12.11 23.23
CA VAL A 44 11.75 -11.91 21.91
C VAL A 44 12.17 -13.01 20.95
N TYR A 45 11.25 -13.61 20.21
CA TYR A 45 11.58 -14.53 19.11
C TYR A 45 11.68 -13.77 17.79
N ILE A 46 12.83 -13.84 17.13
CA ILE A 46 13.09 -13.25 15.80
C ILE A 46 13.49 -14.39 14.87
N ASN A 47 12.82 -14.54 13.72
CA ASN A 47 13.08 -15.66 12.80
C ASN A 47 13.13 -17.03 13.51
N ARG A 48 12.23 -17.23 14.49
CA ARG A 48 12.13 -18.45 15.33
C ARG A 48 13.31 -18.70 16.28
N SER A 49 14.20 -17.74 16.46
CA SER A 49 15.31 -17.80 17.41
C SER A 49 15.06 -16.86 18.59
N PRO A 50 15.23 -17.32 19.85
CA PRO A 50 15.09 -16.47 21.02
C PRO A 50 16.24 -15.45 21.07
N ARG A 51 15.91 -14.19 21.36
CA ARG A 51 16.84 -13.10 21.67
C ARG A 51 16.46 -12.53 23.03
N GLU A 52 17.44 -12.45 23.92
CA GLU A 52 17.33 -11.79 25.21
C GLU A 52 17.77 -10.33 25.07
N ILE A 53 16.96 -9.41 25.57
CA ILE A 53 17.21 -7.97 25.53
C ILE A 53 17.03 -7.44 26.94
N MET A 54 18.04 -6.73 27.46
CA MET A 54 17.91 -6.08 28.76
C MET A 54 16.90 -4.94 28.68
N LEU A 55 15.97 -4.87 29.64
CA LEU A 55 14.95 -3.82 29.74
C LEU A 55 15.55 -2.41 29.73
N ARG A 56 16.76 -2.25 30.31
CA ARG A 56 17.48 -0.98 30.31
C ARG A 56 17.81 -0.46 28.91
N ASP A 57 17.89 -1.34 27.91
CA ASP A 57 18.21 -1.03 26.52
C ASP A 57 16.94 -0.85 25.67
N VAL A 58 15.77 -1.16 26.21
CA VAL A 58 14.47 -0.99 25.55
C VAL A 58 13.98 0.44 25.73
N SER A 59 13.56 1.07 24.63
CA SER A 59 12.87 2.35 24.61
C SER A 59 11.34 2.16 24.62
N SER A 60 10.82 1.26 23.79
CA SER A 60 9.36 1.03 23.66
C SER A 60 9.06 -0.38 23.13
N ILE A 61 7.89 -0.90 23.48
CA ILE A 61 7.36 -2.17 22.96
C ILE A 61 5.96 -1.89 22.40
N PHE A 62 5.75 -2.26 21.13
CA PHE A 62 4.47 -2.19 20.46
C PHE A 62 3.96 -3.62 20.21
N PHE A 63 2.82 -3.95 20.81
CA PHE A 63 2.18 -5.27 20.63
C PHE A 63 1.28 -5.32 19.39
N ASP A 64 0.83 -4.17 18.92
CA ASP A 64 0.06 -3.99 17.68
C ASP A 64 0.39 -2.61 17.13
N GLU A 65 1.56 -2.49 16.49
CA GLU A 65 2.02 -1.21 15.99
C GLU A 65 1.20 -0.83 14.74
N TYR A 66 0.23 0.06 14.92
CA TYR A 66 -0.42 0.69 13.79
C TYR A 66 0.54 1.68 13.13
N ILE A 67 1.18 1.27 12.05
CA ILE A 67 1.90 2.19 11.16
C ILE A 67 0.87 2.78 10.20
N PRO A 68 0.52 4.06 10.34
CA PRO A 68 -0.39 4.69 9.39
C PRO A 68 0.26 4.69 8.02
N TYR A 69 -0.51 4.31 7.01
CA TYR A 69 -0.12 4.50 5.62
C TYR A 69 0.27 5.98 5.39
N ASP A 70 1.36 6.20 4.68
CA ASP A 70 1.96 7.53 4.47
C ASP A 70 1.43 8.25 3.21
N GLY A 71 0.66 7.56 2.37
CA GLY A 71 0.18 8.11 1.10
C GLY A 71 1.08 7.81 -0.10
N SER A 72 2.17 7.07 0.07
CA SER A 72 3.05 6.67 -1.03
C SER A 72 2.37 5.70 -1.99
N PHE A 73 2.79 5.68 -3.26
CA PHE A 73 2.25 4.72 -4.22
C PHE A 73 2.57 3.28 -3.78
N SER A 74 1.57 2.40 -3.81
CA SER A 74 1.74 0.97 -3.55
C SER A 74 1.25 0.16 -4.75
N SER A 75 2.14 -0.69 -5.29
CA SER A 75 1.81 -1.62 -6.39
C SER A 75 0.86 -2.74 -5.95
N ASP A 76 0.71 -2.95 -4.65
CA ASP A 76 -0.20 -3.95 -4.09
C ASP A 76 -1.64 -3.44 -4.00
N ALA A 77 -1.86 -2.14 -4.26
CA ALA A 77 -3.19 -1.56 -4.32
C ALA A 77 -4.02 -2.23 -5.42
N PRO A 78 -5.31 -2.53 -5.17
CA PRO A 78 -6.13 -3.22 -6.14
C PRO A 78 -6.32 -2.38 -7.42
N VAL A 79 -6.14 -3.02 -8.57
CA VAL A 79 -6.40 -2.40 -9.87
C VAL A 79 -7.90 -2.25 -10.06
N LYS A 80 -8.35 -1.01 -10.27
CA LYS A 80 -9.76 -0.69 -10.51
C LYS A 80 -9.92 -0.25 -11.96
N ARG A 81 -11.03 -0.62 -12.60
CA ARG A 81 -11.31 -0.31 -14.02
C ARG A 81 -12.61 0.45 -14.17
N MET A 82 -12.64 1.41 -15.09
CA MET A 82 -13.87 2.12 -15.47
C MET A 82 -13.75 2.71 -16.88
N ARG A 83 -14.87 3.25 -17.40
CA ARG A 83 -14.86 4.04 -18.63
C ARG A 83 -14.52 5.49 -18.33
N SER A 84 -13.88 6.15 -19.28
CA SER A 84 -13.66 7.59 -19.27
C SER A 84 -14.98 8.37 -19.24
N ALA A 85 -14.93 9.65 -18.86
CA ALA A 85 -16.16 10.44 -18.71
C ALA A 85 -16.92 10.68 -20.04
N ASP A 86 -16.23 10.59 -21.17
CA ASP A 86 -16.79 10.58 -22.52
C ASP A 86 -17.24 9.18 -22.99
N GLY A 87 -16.90 8.12 -22.24
CA GLY A 87 -17.34 6.76 -22.50
C GLY A 87 -16.51 6.00 -23.54
N GLU A 88 -15.57 6.66 -24.23
CA GLU A 88 -14.82 6.12 -25.37
C GLU A 88 -13.63 5.23 -24.95
N TYR A 89 -12.98 5.54 -23.83
CA TYR A 89 -11.73 4.90 -23.44
C TYR A 89 -11.88 4.05 -22.16
N THR A 90 -11.07 3.00 -22.08
CA THR A 90 -10.92 2.22 -20.85
C THR A 90 -9.81 2.84 -20.00
N ILE A 91 -10.12 3.00 -18.72
CA ILE A 91 -9.21 3.53 -17.71
C ILE A 91 -9.02 2.48 -16.65
N GLU A 92 -7.77 2.23 -16.29
CA GLU A 92 -7.41 1.49 -15.08
C GLU A 92 -6.74 2.45 -14.10
N TYR A 93 -6.95 2.26 -12.81
CA TYR A 93 -6.26 3.08 -11.81
C TYR A 93 -5.94 2.28 -10.55
N GLN A 94 -4.87 2.68 -9.89
CA GLN A 94 -4.39 2.11 -8.63
C GLN A 94 -4.15 3.23 -7.64
N VAL A 95 -4.82 3.15 -6.49
CA VAL A 95 -4.64 4.05 -5.35
C VAL A 95 -5.15 3.35 -4.11
N VAL A 96 -4.38 3.43 -3.02
CA VAL A 96 -4.74 2.80 -1.74
C VAL A 96 -5.98 3.48 -1.16
N ASP A 97 -6.96 2.66 -0.75
CA ASP A 97 -8.17 3.05 -0.02
C ASP A 97 -8.98 4.23 -0.61
N ARG A 98 -8.87 4.46 -1.92
CA ARG A 98 -9.62 5.50 -2.61
C ARG A 98 -10.35 4.97 -3.84
N GLU A 99 -11.53 5.53 -4.07
CA GLU A 99 -12.37 5.22 -5.22
C GLU A 99 -12.55 6.49 -6.06
N MET A 100 -12.42 6.35 -7.38
CA MET A 100 -12.66 7.45 -8.31
C MET A 100 -14.17 7.66 -8.47
N ILE A 101 -14.65 8.88 -8.22
CA ILE A 101 -16.06 9.29 -8.36
C ILE A 101 -16.33 10.06 -9.64
N LYS A 102 -15.28 10.66 -10.23
CA LYS A 102 -15.34 11.33 -11.53
C LYS A 102 -14.14 10.89 -12.37
N ALA A 103 -14.43 10.16 -13.43
CA ALA A 103 -13.43 9.77 -14.40
C ALA A 103 -12.87 10.99 -15.15
N PRO A 104 -11.60 10.95 -15.60
CA PRO A 104 -11.07 11.98 -16.47
C PRO A 104 -11.82 11.97 -17.81
N ARG A 105 -12.01 13.16 -18.39
CA ARG A 105 -12.60 13.31 -19.72
C ARG A 105 -11.48 13.33 -20.74
N LEU A 106 -11.45 12.32 -21.60
CA LEU A 106 -10.41 12.18 -22.61
C LEU A 106 -10.87 12.77 -23.95
N SER A 107 -9.93 13.02 -24.84
CA SER A 107 -10.18 13.49 -26.20
C SER A 107 -8.92 13.28 -27.00
N ASN A 108 -9.04 12.56 -28.12
CA ASN A 108 -7.93 12.29 -29.03
C ASN A 108 -8.36 12.58 -30.47
N ALA A 109 -8.13 13.82 -30.92
CA ALA A 109 -8.44 14.21 -32.28
C ALA A 109 -7.48 13.59 -33.32
N THR A 110 -6.28 13.19 -32.89
CA THR A 110 -5.25 12.65 -33.78
C THR A 110 -5.43 11.17 -34.12
N GLN A 111 -6.34 10.47 -33.42
CA GLN A 111 -6.58 9.03 -33.55
C GLN A 111 -5.33 8.15 -33.33
N LYS A 112 -4.24 8.73 -32.80
CA LYS A 112 -3.05 7.98 -32.41
C LYS A 112 -3.37 7.04 -31.27
N LYS A 113 -2.75 5.86 -31.27
CA LYS A 113 -2.99 4.81 -30.29
C LYS A 113 -1.79 4.63 -29.38
N GLY A 114 -2.03 4.14 -28.18
CA GLY A 114 -0.97 3.87 -27.22
C GLY A 114 -1.48 3.82 -25.79
N VAL A 115 -0.65 3.31 -24.90
CA VAL A 115 -0.93 3.28 -23.46
C VAL A 115 -0.17 4.41 -22.80
N VAL A 116 -0.87 5.25 -22.07
CA VAL A 116 -0.27 6.31 -21.25
C VAL A 116 -0.52 5.99 -19.79
N VAL A 117 0.54 5.91 -19.00
CA VAL A 117 0.48 5.82 -17.54
C VAL A 117 0.73 7.21 -16.98
N VAL A 118 -0.16 7.64 -16.09
CA VAL A 118 -0.13 8.93 -15.42
C VAL A 118 -0.05 8.69 -13.92
N GLU A 119 1.05 9.12 -13.30
CA GLU A 119 1.14 9.24 -11.85
C GLU A 119 0.36 10.48 -11.41
N PHE A 120 -0.34 10.40 -10.28
CA PHE A 120 -1.07 11.53 -9.73
C PHE A 120 -0.96 11.61 -8.21
N VAL A 121 -1.13 12.81 -7.67
CA VAL A 121 -1.24 13.07 -6.23
C VAL A 121 -2.64 13.63 -5.93
N VAL A 122 -3.35 13.04 -4.98
CA VAL A 122 -4.70 13.46 -4.58
C VAL A 122 -4.76 13.86 -3.10
N ASN A 123 -5.47 14.94 -2.78
CA ASN A 123 -5.64 15.40 -1.41
C ASN A 123 -6.78 14.68 -0.66
N ARG A 124 -6.94 14.93 0.65
CA ARG A 124 -8.05 14.38 1.46
C ARG A 124 -9.46 14.68 0.93
N ALA A 125 -9.66 15.80 0.26
CA ALA A 125 -10.94 16.16 -0.36
C ALA A 125 -11.21 15.43 -1.70
N GLY A 126 -10.27 14.57 -2.13
CA GLY A 126 -10.39 13.81 -3.37
C GLY A 126 -10.08 14.61 -4.63
N THR A 127 -9.45 15.77 -4.50
CA THR A 127 -9.02 16.61 -5.62
C THR A 127 -7.59 16.24 -6.02
N VAL A 128 -7.39 15.97 -7.30
CA VAL A 128 -6.05 15.75 -7.85
C VAL A 128 -5.29 17.07 -7.83
N LEU A 129 -4.06 17.06 -7.30
CA LEU A 129 -3.20 18.23 -7.14
C LEU A 129 -2.10 18.29 -8.20
N LYS A 130 -1.58 17.13 -8.58
CA LYS A 130 -0.48 16.98 -9.53
C LYS A 130 -0.70 15.73 -10.37
N THR A 131 -0.29 15.81 -11.63
CA THR A 131 -0.19 14.69 -12.55
C THR A 131 1.16 14.71 -13.24
N THR A 132 1.68 13.54 -13.59
CA THR A 132 2.89 13.36 -14.39
C THR A 132 2.63 12.23 -15.38
N ALA A 133 2.53 12.52 -16.67
CA ALA A 133 2.33 11.50 -17.70
C ALA A 133 3.65 10.88 -18.19
N GLY A 134 3.56 9.71 -18.82
CA GLY A 134 4.71 9.06 -19.45
C GLY A 134 5.62 8.33 -18.46
N VAL A 135 5.14 8.05 -17.25
CA VAL A 135 5.88 7.25 -16.27
C VAL A 135 5.96 5.78 -16.72
N THR A 136 6.75 4.99 -16.00
CA THR A 136 6.97 3.56 -16.26
C THR A 136 5.66 2.82 -16.53
N GLY A 137 5.64 2.05 -17.63
CA GLY A 137 4.47 1.32 -18.12
C GLY A 137 3.77 1.97 -19.32
N SER A 138 4.11 3.23 -19.65
CA SER A 138 3.64 3.87 -20.89
C SER A 138 4.27 3.21 -22.12
N THR A 139 3.50 3.01 -23.19
CA THR A 139 3.97 2.40 -24.46
C THR A 139 4.13 3.41 -25.59
N THR A 140 3.80 4.67 -25.36
CA THR A 140 3.94 5.76 -26.32
C THR A 140 4.78 6.90 -25.75
N SER A 141 5.57 7.53 -26.61
CA SER A 141 6.30 8.77 -26.35
C SER A 141 5.67 9.97 -27.08
N ASP A 142 4.46 9.80 -27.63
CA ASP A 142 3.77 10.85 -28.36
C ASP A 142 3.32 11.98 -27.41
N GLU A 143 3.94 13.14 -27.56
CA GLU A 143 3.71 14.30 -26.69
C GLU A 143 2.23 14.72 -26.63
N TYR A 144 1.51 14.63 -27.75
CA TYR A 144 0.09 14.96 -27.77
C TYR A 144 -0.72 14.03 -26.84
N LEU A 145 -0.50 12.71 -26.90
CA LEU A 145 -1.19 11.76 -26.01
C LEU A 145 -0.79 11.97 -24.55
N LEU A 146 0.51 12.19 -24.27
CA LEU A 146 1.01 12.42 -22.92
C LEU A 146 0.38 13.68 -22.29
N THR A 147 0.44 14.81 -22.99
CA THR A 147 -0.14 16.07 -22.51
C THR A 147 -1.65 15.97 -22.32
N LYS A 148 -2.37 15.33 -23.26
CA LYS A 148 -3.82 15.16 -23.13
C LYS A 148 -4.21 14.29 -21.95
N ALA A 149 -3.46 13.21 -21.69
CA ALA A 149 -3.66 12.36 -20.53
C ALA A 149 -3.40 13.13 -19.22
N GLU A 150 -2.29 13.86 -19.15
CA GLU A 150 -1.89 14.64 -17.96
C GLU A 150 -2.95 15.66 -17.56
N PHE A 151 -3.42 16.46 -18.53
CA PHE A 151 -4.48 17.45 -18.30
C PHE A 151 -5.83 16.80 -17.97
N ALA A 152 -6.18 15.70 -18.63
CA ALA A 152 -7.45 15.01 -18.36
C ALA A 152 -7.49 14.44 -16.93
N CYS A 153 -6.38 13.85 -16.48
CA CYS A 153 -6.23 13.28 -15.14
C CYS A 153 -6.34 14.33 -14.03
N MET A 154 -5.93 15.58 -14.26
CA MET A 154 -6.20 16.68 -13.31
C MET A 154 -7.70 16.92 -13.08
N GLY A 155 -8.53 16.60 -14.06
CA GLY A 155 -9.98 16.73 -13.96
C GLY A 155 -10.69 15.57 -13.24
N ALA A 156 -9.95 14.51 -12.90
CA ALA A 156 -10.48 13.37 -12.14
C ALA A 156 -10.77 13.76 -10.68
N LYS A 157 -11.71 13.05 -10.06
CA LYS A 157 -12.05 13.25 -8.64
C LYS A 157 -12.21 11.92 -7.94
N PHE A 158 -11.68 11.83 -6.73
CA PHE A 158 -11.78 10.68 -5.85
C PHE A 158 -12.74 10.95 -4.70
N LYS A 159 -13.20 9.88 -4.06
CA LYS A 159 -13.94 9.96 -2.80
C LYS A 159 -13.07 10.62 -1.74
N GLU A 160 -13.70 11.44 -0.91
CA GLU A 160 -13.02 12.06 0.21
C GLU A 160 -12.54 11.01 1.23
N HIS A 161 -11.38 11.27 1.82
CA HIS A 161 -10.83 10.44 2.87
C HIS A 161 -10.29 11.32 4.02
N PRO A 162 -11.17 11.82 4.92
CA PRO A 162 -10.79 12.79 5.93
C PRO A 162 -9.75 12.29 6.95
N LYS A 163 -9.75 10.98 7.22
CA LYS A 163 -8.82 10.30 8.14
C LYS A 163 -7.56 9.74 7.47
N GLY A 164 -7.46 9.84 6.14
CA GLY A 164 -6.32 9.30 5.40
C GLY A 164 -5.08 10.20 5.44
N PRO A 165 -4.03 9.84 4.70
CA PRO A 165 -2.87 10.71 4.46
C PRO A 165 -3.30 12.09 3.93
N LEU A 166 -2.47 13.12 4.12
CA LEU A 166 -2.73 14.46 3.57
C LEU A 166 -2.82 14.41 2.04
N GLU A 167 -1.90 13.65 1.45
CA GLU A 167 -1.77 13.41 0.03
C GLU A 167 -1.62 11.91 -0.21
N THR A 168 -2.16 11.42 -1.32
CA THR A 168 -2.06 10.02 -1.70
C THR A 168 -1.63 9.95 -3.15
N THR A 169 -0.62 9.13 -3.44
CA THR A 169 -0.10 8.92 -4.78
C THR A 169 -0.75 7.69 -5.40
N GLY A 170 -1.14 7.82 -6.66
CA GLY A 170 -1.73 6.74 -7.43
C GLY A 170 -1.30 6.78 -8.89
N THR A 171 -1.72 5.79 -9.66
CA THR A 171 -1.53 5.74 -11.10
C THR A 171 -2.86 5.59 -11.83
N ILE A 172 -2.95 6.18 -13.02
CA ILE A 172 -4.05 6.01 -13.96
C ILE A 172 -3.44 5.57 -15.30
N ILE A 173 -3.93 4.46 -15.84
CA ILE A 173 -3.56 3.92 -17.13
C ILE A 173 -4.69 4.21 -18.11
N ILE A 174 -4.36 4.85 -19.22
CA ILE A 174 -5.27 5.18 -20.30
C ILE A 174 -4.86 4.42 -21.55
N GLN A 175 -5.80 3.72 -22.16
CA GLN A 175 -5.61 3.03 -23.44
C GLN A 175 -6.31 3.85 -24.54
N TYR A 176 -5.51 4.53 -25.39
CA TYR A 176 -5.97 5.31 -26.55
C TYR A 176 -6.11 4.48 -27.83
#